data_AF-A0A8H5J6E1-F1
#
_entry.id   AF-A0A8H5J6E1-F1
#
_cell.length_a   1.000
_cell.length_b   1.000
_cell.length_c   1.000
_cell.angle_alpha   90.00
_cell.angle_beta   90.00
_cell.angle_gamma   90.00
#
_symmetry.space_group_name_H-M   'P 1'
#
loop_
_entity.id
_entity.type
_entity.pdbx_description
1 polymer ?
#
loop_
_entity_poly.entity_id
_entity_poly.type
_entity_poly.pdbx_seq_one_letter_code
_entity_poly.pdbx_strand_id
1 'polypeptide(L)'
;MSSVTTPLNFNHSSIDVRNIDARRAYMKAFFLHLGLWDEEKVKTYREFSEEQGCDLVYNAGHSQVNHVFFEFLVDTIVWHNILRTGSALGQGHDWPWTPDALPDKTDVTTDGASECYREWRDRKMSAMQQIIATGQIINLKDLHWYGFIIPTETRVECLFGPASTQFPHHDIKSLTIAEVERHVVAILQGAFPSRTQFYTTDEILLRTNYRLIQG
;
A
#
# COMPACT_ATOMS: atom_id res chain seq x y z
N MET A 1 -15.79 -45.74 19.61
CA MET A 1 -15.74 -44.32 19.19
C MET A 1 -14.48 -43.74 19.79
N SER A 2 -13.42 -43.60 19.00
CA SER A 2 -12.15 -43.07 19.47
C SER A 2 -12.27 -41.55 19.55
N SER A 3 -12.21 -41.01 20.76
CA SER A 3 -12.08 -39.58 21.01
C SER A 3 -10.80 -39.10 20.34
N VAL A 4 -10.95 -38.31 19.28
CA VAL A 4 -9.84 -37.58 18.67
C VAL A 4 -9.50 -36.44 19.62
N THR A 5 -8.44 -36.63 20.38
CA THR A 5 -7.83 -35.59 21.21
C THR A 5 -7.33 -34.49 20.29
N THR A 6 -7.98 -33.33 20.32
CA THR A 6 -7.56 -32.09 19.65
C THR A 6 -6.11 -31.76 20.02
N PRO A 7 -5.21 -31.41 19.08
CA PRO A 7 -3.86 -30.98 19.44
C PRO A 7 -3.93 -29.73 20.34
N LEU A 8 -3.46 -29.91 21.58
CA LEU A 8 -3.34 -28.90 22.62
C LEU A 8 -2.31 -27.83 22.23
N ASN A 9 -2.75 -26.57 22.24
CA ASN A 9 -1.98 -25.32 22.14
C ASN A 9 -1.16 -25.15 20.84
N PHE A 10 -1.56 -24.17 20.02
CA PHE A 10 -0.73 -23.57 18.97
C PHE A 10 0.46 -22.82 19.58
N ASN A 11 1.37 -23.57 20.19
CA ASN A 11 2.55 -23.03 20.84
C ASN A 11 3.54 -22.57 19.77
N HIS A 12 3.71 -21.26 19.65
CA HIS A 12 4.61 -20.62 18.70
C HIS A 12 6.00 -20.34 19.28
N SER A 13 6.23 -20.61 20.58
CA SER A 13 7.47 -20.26 21.28
C SER A 13 8.73 -20.99 20.78
N SER A 14 8.58 -22.14 20.12
CA SER A 14 9.68 -22.90 19.52
C SER A 14 9.93 -22.55 18.05
N ILE A 15 9.14 -21.65 17.47
CA ILE A 15 9.29 -21.24 16.07
C ILE A 15 10.29 -20.10 15.99
N ASP A 16 11.36 -20.32 15.24
CA ASP A 16 12.26 -19.26 14.84
C ASP A 16 11.51 -18.27 13.93
N VAL A 17 11.32 -17.05 14.43
CA VAL A 17 10.58 -16.00 13.73
C VAL A 17 11.31 -15.50 12.49
N ARG A 18 12.60 -15.81 12.29
CA ARG A 18 13.33 -15.45 11.08
C ARG A 18 13.13 -16.47 9.97
N ASN A 19 12.73 -17.69 10.33
CA ASN A 19 12.45 -18.76 9.38
C ASN A 19 11.07 -18.57 8.74
N ILE A 20 11.07 -18.06 7.51
CA ILE A 20 9.86 -17.75 6.73
C ILE A 20 8.96 -19.00 6.58
N ASP A 21 9.55 -20.15 6.25
CA ASP A 21 8.78 -21.38 6.02
C ASP A 21 8.16 -21.90 7.31
N ALA A 22 8.87 -21.81 8.44
CA ALA A 22 8.35 -22.22 9.74
C ALA A 22 7.17 -21.34 10.18
N ARG A 23 7.27 -20.01 10.00
CA ARG A 23 6.15 -19.10 10.27
C ARG A 23 4.93 -19.44 9.42
N ARG A 24 5.11 -19.66 8.13
CA ARG A 24 4.02 -19.98 7.19
C ARG A 24 3.39 -21.34 7.44
N ALA A 25 4.18 -22.33 7.81
CA ALA A 25 3.67 -23.63 8.22
C ALA A 25 2.77 -23.51 9.47
N TYR A 26 3.16 -22.69 10.44
CA TYR A 26 2.31 -22.39 11.60
C TYR A 26 1.04 -21.66 11.21
N MET A 27 1.12 -20.61 10.40
CA MET A 27 -0.05 -19.88 9.92
C MET A 27 -1.03 -20.83 9.22
N LYS A 28 -0.52 -21.71 8.36
CA LYS A 28 -1.31 -22.75 7.68
C LYS A 28 -2.01 -23.67 8.67
N ALA A 29 -1.28 -24.22 9.64
CA ALA A 29 -1.86 -25.09 10.66
C ALA A 29 -2.93 -24.38 11.50
N PHE A 30 -2.68 -23.12 11.88
CA PHE A 30 -3.60 -22.29 12.65
C PHE A 30 -4.90 -21.99 11.89
N PHE A 31 -4.80 -21.55 10.63
CA PHE A 31 -5.99 -21.26 9.82
C PHE A 31 -6.75 -22.53 9.43
N LEU A 32 -6.07 -23.66 9.23
CA LEU A 32 -6.74 -24.96 9.04
C LEU A 32 -7.60 -25.31 10.25
N HIS A 33 -7.09 -25.09 11.46
CA HIS A 33 -7.83 -25.35 12.69
C HIS A 33 -9.06 -24.46 12.86
N LEU A 34 -8.97 -23.19 12.44
CA LEU A 34 -10.11 -22.27 12.45
C LEU A 34 -11.08 -22.50 11.28
N GLY A 35 -10.79 -23.43 10.36
CA GLY A 35 -11.58 -23.62 9.14
C GLY A 35 -11.51 -22.44 8.16
N LEU A 36 -10.46 -21.62 8.26
CA LEU A 36 -10.25 -20.42 7.45
C LEU A 36 -9.25 -20.63 6.30
N TRP A 37 -8.61 -21.80 6.23
CA TRP A 37 -7.62 -22.08 5.20
C TRP A 37 -8.27 -22.49 3.87
N ASP A 38 -7.94 -21.73 2.83
CA ASP A 38 -8.29 -21.96 1.44
C ASP A 38 -7.06 -21.54 0.62
N GLU A 39 -6.43 -22.46 -0.09
CA GLU A 39 -5.11 -22.23 -0.70
C GLU A 39 -5.16 -21.10 -1.75
N GLU A 40 -6.24 -21.00 -2.54
CA GLU A 40 -6.39 -19.95 -3.56
C GLU A 40 -6.67 -18.59 -2.95
N LYS A 41 -7.51 -18.55 -1.91
CA LYS A 41 -7.78 -17.30 -1.18
C LYS A 41 -6.54 -16.81 -0.44
N VAL A 42 -5.81 -17.70 0.22
CA VAL A 42 -4.58 -17.35 0.93
C VAL A 42 -3.54 -16.81 -0.04
N LYS A 43 -3.40 -17.41 -1.23
CA LYS A 43 -2.53 -16.88 -2.28
C LYS A 43 -2.93 -15.45 -2.68
N THR A 44 -4.22 -15.23 -2.92
CA THR A 44 -4.76 -13.89 -3.26
C THR A 44 -4.49 -12.88 -2.13
N TYR A 45 -4.68 -13.28 -0.88
CA TYR A 45 -4.35 -12.43 0.27
C TYR A 45 -2.86 -12.15 0.37
N ARG A 46 -2.00 -13.10 0.00
CA ARG A 46 -0.55 -12.88 -0.01
C ARG A 46 -0.16 -11.83 -1.05
N GLU A 47 -0.63 -11.95 -2.28
CA GLU A 47 -0.38 -10.95 -3.34
C GLU A 47 -0.86 -9.55 -2.91
N PHE A 48 -2.06 -9.47 -2.33
CA PHE A 48 -2.59 -8.20 -1.79
C PHE A 48 -1.78 -7.66 -0.61
N SER A 49 -1.29 -8.53 0.27
CA SER A 49 -0.46 -8.16 1.42
C SER A 49 0.96 -7.75 1.01
N GLU A 50 1.51 -8.33 -0.05
CA GLU A 50 2.79 -7.93 -0.65
C GLU A 50 2.71 -6.49 -1.18
N GLU A 51 1.63 -6.15 -1.89
CA GLU A 51 1.39 -4.77 -2.36
C GLU A 51 1.31 -3.79 -1.17
N GLN A 52 0.51 -4.11 -0.14
CA GLN A 52 0.41 -3.28 1.07
C GLN A 52 1.75 -3.17 1.83
N GLY A 53 2.51 -4.27 1.90
CA GLY A 53 3.83 -4.28 2.51
C GLY A 53 4.78 -3.34 1.77
N CYS A 54 4.74 -3.35 0.43
CA CYS A 54 5.52 -2.43 -0.39
C CYS A 54 5.13 -0.97 -0.14
N ASP A 55 3.83 -0.67 -0.13
CA ASP A 55 3.33 0.68 0.16
C ASP A 55 3.80 1.18 1.54
N LEU A 56 3.72 0.34 2.57
CA LEU A 56 4.16 0.69 3.93
C LEU A 56 5.66 0.98 4.01
N VAL A 57 6.48 0.13 3.39
CA VAL A 57 7.95 0.31 3.37
C VAL A 57 8.32 1.57 2.59
N TYR A 58 7.67 1.80 1.46
CA TYR A 58 7.90 2.96 0.62
C TYR A 58 7.50 4.26 1.33
N ASN A 59 6.30 4.30 1.92
CA ASN A 59 5.79 5.46 2.66
C ASN A 59 6.65 5.79 3.89
N ALA A 60 7.35 4.80 4.44
CA ALA A 60 8.32 5.00 5.51
C ALA A 60 9.71 5.49 5.01
N GLY A 61 9.86 5.76 3.71
CA GLY A 61 11.05 6.37 3.10
C GLY A 61 12.18 5.39 2.78
N HIS A 62 11.95 4.07 2.83
CA HIS A 62 13.01 3.08 2.64
C HIS A 62 13.23 2.78 1.17
N SER A 63 14.46 3.00 0.68
CA SER A 63 14.83 2.67 -0.70
C SER A 63 15.05 1.17 -0.92
N GLN A 64 15.38 0.45 0.15
CA GLN A 64 15.57 -1.00 0.23
C GLN A 64 15.14 -1.48 1.61
N VAL A 65 14.79 -2.75 1.74
CA VAL A 65 14.39 -3.38 3.00
C VAL A 65 14.97 -4.79 3.08
N ASN A 66 15.38 -5.22 4.26
CA ASN A 66 15.84 -6.58 4.52
C ASN A 66 14.74 -7.60 4.13
N HIS A 67 15.12 -8.67 3.44
CA HIS A 67 14.19 -9.68 2.94
C HIS A 67 13.36 -10.34 4.05
N VAL A 68 14.02 -10.81 5.12
CA VAL A 68 13.34 -11.51 6.23
C VAL A 68 12.37 -10.58 6.96
N PHE A 69 12.78 -9.32 7.18
CA PHE A 69 11.88 -8.30 7.75
C PHE A 69 10.66 -8.07 6.87
N PHE A 70 10.86 -7.93 5.55
CA PHE A 70 9.77 -7.71 4.60
C PHE A 70 8.78 -8.88 4.59
N GLU A 71 9.26 -10.13 4.53
CA GLU A 71 8.39 -11.30 4.57
C GLU A 71 7.63 -11.40 5.90
N PHE A 72 8.23 -11.02 7.04
CA PHE A 72 7.54 -10.96 8.32
C PHE A 72 6.40 -9.93 8.32
N LEU A 73 6.65 -8.74 7.75
CA LEU A 73 5.62 -7.71 7.58
C LEU A 73 4.46 -8.24 6.73
N VAL A 74 4.76 -8.85 5.58
CA VAL A 74 3.76 -9.44 4.69
C VAL A 74 2.96 -10.54 5.41
N ASP A 75 3.63 -11.46 6.09
CA ASP A 75 2.97 -12.55 6.83
C ASP A 75 2.03 -12.00 7.92
N THR A 76 2.45 -10.92 8.60
CA THR A 76 1.63 -10.21 9.57
C THR A 76 0.38 -9.63 8.92
N ILE A 77 0.50 -8.98 7.76
CA ILE A 77 -0.65 -8.40 7.03
C ILE A 77 -1.59 -9.53 6.53
N VAL A 78 -1.04 -10.64 6.02
CA VAL A 78 -1.82 -11.84 5.65
C VAL A 78 -2.62 -12.36 6.83
N TRP A 79 -2.00 -12.46 8.01
CA TRP A 79 -2.66 -12.91 9.22
C TRP A 79 -3.90 -12.08 9.56
N HIS A 80 -3.74 -10.76 9.60
CA HIS A 80 -4.84 -9.85 9.90
C HIS A 80 -5.93 -9.89 8.82
N ASN A 81 -5.56 -9.98 7.54
CA ASN A 81 -6.53 -10.04 6.44
C ASN A 81 -7.40 -11.29 6.49
N ILE A 82 -6.80 -12.47 6.71
CA ILE A 82 -7.53 -13.74 6.80
C ILE A 82 -8.47 -13.73 8.00
N LEU A 83 -7.99 -13.34 9.19
CA LEU A 83 -8.82 -13.27 10.39
C LEU A 83 -9.96 -12.26 10.25
N ARG A 84 -9.71 -11.11 9.62
CA ARG A 84 -10.74 -10.10 9.37
C ARG A 84 -11.83 -10.63 8.46
N THR A 85 -11.49 -11.27 7.34
CA THR A 85 -12.51 -11.84 6.43
C THR A 85 -13.24 -13.02 7.07
N GLY A 86 -12.55 -13.82 7.88
CA GLY A 86 -13.15 -14.91 8.65
C GLY A 86 -13.99 -14.47 9.86
N SER A 87 -14.16 -13.16 10.09
CA SER A 87 -14.81 -12.61 11.29
C SER A 87 -14.20 -13.11 12.61
N ALA A 88 -12.94 -13.52 12.59
CA ALA A 88 -12.17 -14.05 13.71
C ALA A 88 -11.19 -13.02 14.32
N LEU A 89 -11.10 -11.83 13.72
CA LEU A 89 -10.30 -10.73 14.24
C LEU A 89 -10.84 -10.25 15.59
N GLY A 90 -9.96 -10.01 16.56
CA GLY A 90 -10.33 -9.56 17.90
C GLY A 90 -10.83 -10.67 18.84
N GLN A 91 -10.80 -11.93 18.41
CA GLN A 91 -11.15 -13.09 19.24
C GLN A 91 -9.94 -13.67 20.02
N GLY A 92 -8.92 -12.85 20.29
CA GLY A 92 -7.68 -13.28 20.95
C GLY A 92 -6.73 -14.07 20.05
N HIS A 93 -6.87 -13.93 18.73
CA HIS A 93 -5.98 -14.51 17.72
C HIS A 93 -4.96 -13.48 17.24
N ASP A 94 -4.31 -12.79 18.17
CA ASP A 94 -3.32 -11.78 17.84
C ASP A 94 -2.11 -12.41 17.14
N TRP A 95 -1.41 -11.61 16.34
CA TRP A 95 -0.17 -12.05 15.71
C TRP A 95 0.83 -12.51 16.80
N PRO A 96 1.34 -13.75 16.74
CA PRO A 96 1.98 -14.36 17.90
C PRO A 96 3.42 -13.89 18.15
N TRP A 97 4.03 -13.14 17.23
CA TRP A 97 5.45 -12.80 17.32
C TRP A 97 5.69 -11.29 17.40
N THR A 98 6.62 -10.88 18.26
CA THR A 98 7.09 -9.49 18.30
C THR A 98 8.21 -9.27 17.26
N PRO A 99 8.38 -8.04 16.77
CA PRO A 99 9.41 -7.73 15.79
C PRO A 99 10.84 -7.70 16.39
N ASP A 100 11.00 -7.83 17.72
CA ASP A 100 12.28 -7.61 18.41
C ASP A 100 13.39 -8.59 18.02
N ALA A 101 13.01 -9.78 17.54
CA ALA A 101 13.94 -10.81 17.09
C ALA A 101 14.24 -10.77 15.58
N LEU A 102 13.70 -9.78 14.86
CA LEU A 102 13.97 -9.58 13.44
C LEU A 102 15.27 -8.82 13.21
N PRO A 103 15.94 -9.04 12.06
CA PRO A 103 17.00 -8.14 11.61
C PRO A 103 16.46 -6.71 11.47
N ASP A 104 17.35 -5.73 11.62
CA ASP A 104 17.01 -4.34 11.32
C ASP A 104 16.47 -4.25 9.89
N LYS A 105 15.34 -3.56 9.71
CA LYS A 105 14.66 -3.45 8.43
C LYS A 105 15.54 -2.89 7.31
N THR A 106 16.58 -2.11 7.65
CA THR A 106 17.53 -1.52 6.70
C THR A 106 18.83 -2.31 6.57
N ASP A 107 19.08 -3.30 7.44
CA ASP A 107 20.24 -4.18 7.33
C ASP A 107 20.04 -5.25 6.25
N VAL A 108 20.28 -4.87 5.01
CA VAL A 108 20.24 -5.78 3.86
C VAL A 108 21.48 -6.67 3.75
N THR A 109 22.46 -6.55 4.65
CA THR A 109 23.71 -7.33 4.57
C THR A 109 23.56 -8.74 5.13
N THR A 110 22.68 -8.91 6.12
CA THR A 110 22.49 -10.20 6.80
C THR A 110 21.68 -11.19 5.97
N ASP A 111 20.54 -10.76 5.41
CA ASP A 111 19.60 -11.65 4.69
C ASP A 111 19.30 -11.18 3.26
N GLY A 112 20.04 -10.19 2.76
CA GLY A 112 19.80 -9.57 1.46
C GLY A 112 18.64 -8.57 1.46
N ALA A 113 18.52 -7.83 0.35
CA ALA A 113 17.39 -6.95 0.10
C ALA A 113 16.19 -7.74 -0.45
N SER A 114 14.98 -7.34 -0.08
CA SER A 114 13.74 -7.90 -0.65
C SER A 114 13.67 -7.63 -2.16
N GLU A 115 13.71 -8.70 -2.95
CA GLU A 115 13.52 -8.65 -4.40
C GLU A 115 12.10 -8.21 -4.77
N CYS A 116 11.10 -8.73 -4.07
CA CYS A 116 9.69 -8.34 -4.25
C CYS A 116 9.51 -6.82 -4.15
N TYR A 117 10.07 -6.20 -3.10
CA TYR A 117 9.97 -4.76 -2.90
C TYR A 117 10.74 -3.97 -3.97
N ARG A 118 11.94 -4.44 -4.35
CA ARG A 118 12.75 -3.81 -5.40
C ARG A 118 12.01 -3.81 -6.74
N GLU A 119 11.51 -4.97 -7.17
CA GLU A 119 10.76 -5.11 -8.43
C GLU A 119 9.47 -4.30 -8.41
N TRP A 120 8.77 -4.29 -7.29
CA TRP A 120 7.59 -3.43 -7.11
C TRP A 120 7.95 -1.96 -7.33
N ARG A 121 9.02 -1.48 -6.70
CA ARG A 121 9.47 -0.09 -6.82
C ARG A 121 9.82 0.26 -8.27
N ASP A 122 10.56 -0.61 -8.94
CA ASP A 122 10.95 -0.41 -10.34
C ASP A 122 9.73 -0.35 -11.28
N ARG A 123 8.74 -1.23 -11.08
CA ARG A 123 7.47 -1.19 -11.82
C ARG A 123 6.70 0.10 -11.58
N LYS A 124 6.60 0.54 -10.32
CA LYS A 124 5.89 1.78 -9.96
C LYS A 124 6.57 3.01 -10.55
N MET A 125 7.90 3.11 -10.47
CA MET A 125 8.67 4.19 -11.09
C MET A 125 8.51 4.19 -12.61
N SER A 126 8.56 3.02 -13.24
CA SER A 126 8.38 2.91 -14.69
C SER A 126 6.97 3.33 -15.14
N ALA A 127 5.93 2.91 -14.42
CA ALA A 127 4.55 3.32 -14.68
C ALA A 127 4.38 4.85 -14.51
N MET A 128 4.99 5.43 -13.48
CA MET A 128 4.98 6.88 -13.26
C MET A 128 5.65 7.65 -14.41
N GLN A 129 6.83 7.20 -14.83
CA GLN A 129 7.53 7.81 -15.96
C GLN A 129 6.72 7.72 -17.25
N GLN A 130 6.01 6.62 -17.49
CA GLN A 130 5.11 6.48 -18.64
C GLN A 130 3.94 7.47 -18.55
N ILE A 131 3.28 7.59 -17.39
CA ILE A 131 2.17 8.54 -17.18
C ILE A 131 2.62 9.97 -17.51
N ILE A 132 3.80 10.38 -17.00
CA ILE A 132 4.38 11.70 -17.24
C ILE A 132 4.72 11.86 -18.74
N ALA A 133 5.41 10.89 -19.34
CA ALA A 133 5.87 10.96 -20.72
C ALA A 133 4.71 11.03 -21.73
N THR A 134 3.60 10.34 -21.46
CA THR A 134 2.41 10.35 -22.33
C THR A 134 1.44 11.48 -22.01
N GLY A 135 1.65 12.24 -20.93
CA GLY A 135 0.68 13.21 -20.42
C GLY A 135 -0.67 12.56 -20.11
N GLN A 136 -0.65 11.32 -19.60
CA GLN A 136 -1.86 10.57 -19.29
C GLN A 136 -2.67 11.32 -18.24
N ILE A 137 -3.98 11.39 -18.46
CA ILE A 137 -4.92 11.98 -17.51
C ILE A 137 -5.26 10.93 -16.45
N ILE A 138 -5.06 11.29 -15.19
CA ILE A 138 -5.34 10.46 -14.02
C ILE A 138 -6.38 11.13 -13.14
N ASN A 139 -7.13 10.34 -12.36
CA ASN A 139 -8.09 10.86 -11.38
C ASN A 139 -7.43 11.08 -10.02
N LEU A 140 -8.18 11.59 -9.04
CA LEU A 140 -7.69 11.83 -7.69
C LEU A 140 -7.17 10.55 -7.02
N LYS A 141 -7.85 9.41 -7.18
CA LYS A 141 -7.44 8.13 -6.57
C LYS A 141 -6.08 7.69 -7.11
N ASP A 142 -5.87 7.80 -8.41
CA ASP A 142 -4.61 7.47 -9.05
C ASP A 142 -3.51 8.48 -8.65
N LEU A 143 -3.85 9.76 -8.53
CA LEU A 143 -2.91 10.77 -8.03
C LEU A 143 -2.48 10.47 -6.58
N HIS A 144 -3.41 10.08 -5.71
CA HIS A 144 -3.11 9.63 -4.34
C HIS A 144 -2.23 8.39 -4.34
N TRP A 145 -2.59 7.41 -5.16
CA TRP A 145 -1.83 6.18 -5.34
C TRP A 145 -0.38 6.44 -5.70
N TYR A 146 -0.15 7.48 -6.51
CA TYR A 146 1.16 7.83 -7.01
C TYR A 146 1.88 8.92 -6.22
N GLY A 147 1.21 9.64 -5.34
CA GLY A 147 1.69 10.92 -4.79
C GLY A 147 3.06 10.85 -4.12
N PHE A 148 3.45 9.68 -3.61
CA PHE A 148 4.74 9.48 -2.95
C PHE A 148 5.89 9.16 -3.92
N ILE A 149 5.59 8.67 -5.15
CA ILE A 149 6.59 8.34 -6.19
C ILE A 149 6.69 9.42 -7.29
N ILE A 150 5.85 10.46 -7.24
CA ILE A 150 5.92 11.57 -8.18
C ILE A 150 7.27 12.28 -8.02
N PRO A 151 8.09 12.38 -9.08
CA PRO A 151 9.35 13.13 -9.03
C PRO A 151 9.12 14.59 -8.60
N THR A 152 10.04 15.13 -7.81
CA THR A 152 9.95 16.49 -7.23
C THR A 152 9.81 17.62 -8.26
N GLU A 153 10.27 17.37 -9.48
CA GLU A 153 10.25 18.24 -10.64
C GLU A 153 8.96 18.10 -11.47
N THR A 154 8.02 17.26 -11.06
CA THR A 154 6.77 17.04 -11.79
C THR A 154 5.81 18.20 -11.58
N ARG A 155 5.30 18.74 -12.67
CA ARG A 155 4.18 19.69 -12.67
C ARG A 155 2.86 18.95 -12.78
N VAL A 156 1.80 19.51 -12.20
CA VAL A 156 0.45 18.95 -12.32
C VAL A 156 -0.49 19.99 -12.90
N GLU A 157 -1.13 19.60 -14.00
CA GLU A 157 -2.20 20.34 -14.65
C GLU A 157 -3.53 19.78 -14.16
N CYS A 158 -4.39 20.66 -13.63
CA CYS A 158 -5.74 20.29 -13.18
C CYS A 158 -6.72 20.46 -14.34
N LEU A 159 -7.70 19.56 -14.44
CA LEU A 159 -8.69 19.51 -15.52
C LEU A 159 -10.08 19.33 -14.92
N PHE A 160 -10.80 20.43 -14.73
CA PHE A 160 -12.15 20.45 -14.14
C PHE A 160 -13.23 20.65 -15.21
N GLY A 161 -14.17 19.70 -15.30
CA GLY A 161 -15.31 19.72 -16.23
C GLY A 161 -15.03 19.12 -17.62
N PRO A 162 -15.99 19.20 -18.57
CA PRO A 162 -15.84 18.62 -19.90
C PRO A 162 -14.81 19.37 -20.77
N ALA A 163 -13.63 18.78 -20.89
CA ALA A 163 -12.63 18.85 -21.96
C ALA A 163 -11.98 20.18 -22.42
N SER A 164 -12.36 21.38 -21.98
CA SER A 164 -11.80 22.61 -22.61
C SER A 164 -11.28 23.72 -21.70
N THR A 165 -11.20 23.52 -20.39
CA THR A 165 -10.59 24.50 -19.49
C THR A 165 -9.21 24.00 -19.07
N GLN A 166 -8.19 24.33 -19.86
CA GLN A 166 -6.79 24.20 -19.46
C GLN A 166 -6.50 25.25 -18.39
N PHE A 167 -6.11 24.79 -17.20
CA PHE A 167 -5.72 25.65 -16.11
C PHE A 167 -4.23 26.04 -16.26
N PRO A 168 -3.79 27.17 -15.69
CA PRO A 168 -2.36 27.49 -15.67
C PRO A 168 -1.56 26.33 -15.06
N HIS A 169 -0.39 26.04 -15.63
CA HIS A 169 0.52 25.03 -15.08
C HIS A 169 0.90 25.37 -13.64
N HIS A 170 0.84 24.40 -12.74
CA HIS A 170 1.31 24.57 -11.37
C HIS A 170 2.57 23.72 -11.15
N ASP A 171 3.62 24.38 -10.68
CA ASP A 171 4.77 23.73 -10.06
C ASP A 171 4.27 23.08 -8.76
N ILE A 172 4.17 21.75 -8.75
CA ILE A 172 4.04 21.01 -7.50
C ILE A 172 5.44 20.90 -6.90
N LYS A 173 5.93 22.02 -6.36
CA LYS A 173 7.15 21.98 -5.54
C LYS A 173 6.79 21.38 -4.19
N SER A 174 7.28 20.17 -3.94
CA SER A 174 7.34 19.54 -2.61
C SER A 174 6.02 19.54 -1.82
N LEU A 175 4.87 19.55 -2.49
CA LEU A 175 3.57 19.55 -1.81
C LEU A 175 3.11 18.11 -1.59
N THR A 176 2.74 17.81 -0.35
CA THR A 176 1.95 16.63 0.01
C THR A 176 0.64 16.61 -0.78
N ILE A 177 0.03 15.44 -0.97
CA ILE A 177 -1.28 15.32 -1.65
C ILE A 177 -2.32 16.28 -1.04
N ALA A 178 -2.36 16.43 0.28
CA ALA A 178 -3.27 17.34 0.97
C ALA A 178 -3.02 18.83 0.63
N GLU A 179 -1.78 19.20 0.33
CA GLU A 179 -1.45 20.53 -0.18
C GLU A 179 -1.87 20.69 -1.65
N VAL A 180 -1.73 19.65 -2.47
CA VAL A 180 -2.25 19.64 -3.84
C VAL A 180 -3.76 19.84 -3.84
N GLU A 181 -4.49 19.10 -3.01
CA GLU A 181 -5.95 19.20 -2.88
C GLU A 181 -6.39 20.59 -2.44
N ARG A 182 -5.78 21.15 -1.39
CA ARG A 182 -6.08 22.51 -0.92
C ARG A 182 -5.83 23.54 -2.01
N HIS A 183 -4.72 23.41 -2.74
CA HIS A 183 -4.36 24.32 -3.82
C HIS A 183 -5.34 24.23 -4.99
N VAL A 184 -5.71 23.02 -5.41
CA VAL A 184 -6.71 22.76 -6.48
C VAL A 184 -8.04 23.42 -6.13
N VAL A 185 -8.52 23.23 -4.91
CA VAL A 185 -9.79 23.80 -4.45
C VAL A 185 -9.73 25.33 -4.46
N ALA A 186 -8.63 25.91 -3.96
CA ALA A 186 -8.45 27.37 -3.94
C ALA A 186 -8.43 27.97 -5.36
N ILE A 187 -7.74 27.33 -6.31
CA ILE A 187 -7.70 27.75 -7.71
C ILE A 187 -9.09 27.69 -8.33
N LEU A 188 -9.80 26.58 -8.14
CA LEU A 188 -11.11 26.39 -8.76
C LEU A 188 -12.14 27.36 -8.19
N GLN A 189 -12.11 27.62 -6.88
CA GLN A 189 -12.95 28.63 -6.24
C GLN A 189 -12.65 30.04 -6.73
N GLY A 190 -11.37 30.38 -6.96
CA GLY A 190 -10.97 31.67 -7.51
C GLY A 190 -11.32 31.85 -8.99
N ALA A 191 -11.09 30.83 -9.80
CA ALA A 191 -11.31 30.87 -11.25
C ALA A 191 -12.79 30.68 -11.66
N PHE A 192 -13.56 29.90 -10.88
CA PHE A 192 -14.95 29.55 -11.21
C PHE A 192 -15.90 29.64 -10.01
N PRO A 193 -15.96 30.78 -9.30
CA PRO A 193 -16.75 30.90 -8.07
C PRO A 193 -18.23 30.53 -8.28
N SER A 194 -18.80 30.89 -9.44
CA SER A 194 -20.19 30.58 -9.79
C SER A 194 -20.46 29.12 -10.10
N ARG A 195 -19.45 28.32 -10.44
CA ARG A 195 -19.58 26.88 -10.68
C ARG A 195 -19.22 26.07 -9.43
N THR A 196 -18.17 26.47 -8.70
CA THR A 196 -17.73 25.77 -7.49
C THR A 196 -18.67 25.94 -6.31
N GLN A 197 -19.46 27.03 -6.26
CA GLN A 197 -20.44 27.24 -5.19
C GLN A 197 -21.52 26.14 -5.08
N PHE A 198 -21.70 25.33 -6.12
CA PHE A 198 -22.66 24.23 -6.15
C PHE A 198 -22.06 22.88 -5.71
N TYR A 199 -20.76 22.85 -5.39
CA TYR A 199 -20.03 21.64 -5.07
C TYR A 199 -19.33 21.78 -3.72
N THR A 200 -19.29 20.70 -2.95
CA THR A 200 -18.39 20.60 -1.80
C THR A 200 -16.94 20.48 -2.25
N THR A 201 -15.98 20.67 -1.34
CA THR A 201 -14.56 20.41 -1.59
C THR A 201 -14.32 19.02 -2.19
N ASP A 202 -14.94 17.99 -1.60
CA ASP A 202 -14.77 16.60 -2.04
C ASP A 202 -15.34 16.40 -3.44
N GLU A 203 -16.49 16.99 -3.74
CA GLU A 203 -17.08 16.92 -5.08
C GLU A 203 -16.25 17.64 -6.13
N ILE A 204 -15.60 18.75 -5.77
CA ILE A 204 -14.65 19.46 -6.64
C ILE A 204 -13.46 18.54 -6.96
N LEU A 205 -12.85 17.93 -5.95
CA LEU A 205 -11.69 17.05 -6.12
C LEU A 205 -12.03 15.81 -6.95
N LEU A 206 -13.18 15.16 -6.68
CA LEU A 206 -13.64 13.99 -7.42
C LEU A 206 -13.97 14.28 -8.89
N ARG A 207 -14.36 15.51 -9.21
CA ARG A 207 -14.66 15.96 -10.59
C ARG A 207 -13.44 16.55 -11.31
N THR A 208 -12.30 16.62 -10.62
CA THR A 208 -11.04 17.11 -11.19
C THR A 208 -10.21 15.94 -11.67
N ASN A 209 -9.73 16.01 -12.91
CA ASN A 209 -8.68 15.13 -13.40
C ASN A 209 -7.33 15.86 -13.37
N TYR A 210 -6.26 15.09 -13.45
CA TYR A 210 -4.89 15.57 -13.31
C TYR A 210 -4.05 15.07 -14.46
N ARG A 211 -3.19 15.92 -15.01
CA ARG A 211 -2.14 15.52 -15.93
C ARG A 211 -0.79 15.83 -15.29
N LEU A 212 0.07 14.83 -15.21
CA LEU A 212 1.44 14.99 -14.75
C LEU A 212 2.32 15.37 -15.93
N ILE A 213 3.18 16.38 -15.76
CA ILE A 213 4.02 16.94 -16.82
C ILE A 213 5.44 17.08 -16.27
N GLN A 214 6.44 16.81 -17.10
CA GLN A 214 7.83 17.07 -16.75
C GLN A 214 8.05 18.61 -16.62
N GLY A 215 8.61 19.05 -15.49
CA GLY A 215 8.82 20.47 -15.17
C GLY A 215 10.02 21.12 -15.85
#